data_AF-A0A1X7A612-F1
#
_entry.id   AF-A0A1X7A612-F1
#
_cell.length_a   1.000
_cell.length_b   1.000
_cell.length_c   1.000
_cell.angle_alpha   90.00
_cell.angle_beta   90.00
_cell.angle_gamma   90.00
#
_symmetry.space_group_name_H-M   'P 1'
#
loop_
_entity.id
_entity.type
_entity.pdbx_description
1 polymer ?
#
loop_
_entity_poly.entity_id
_entity_poly.type
_entity_poly.pdbx_seq_one_letter_code
_entity_poly.pdbx_strand_id
1 'polypeptide(L)'
;MKSTTVKLVLTLPVLAVLTACIPSPEDLETTPVKVQTPKGEVTCQLYRQDRVTWDRAINYPATKMTVPEADAYCRQEGQRRLK
;
A
#
# COMPACT_ATOMS: atom_id res chain seq x y z
N MET A 1 22.49 -29.87 -51.72
CA MET A 1 21.72 -29.68 -50.47
C MET A 1 22.64 -29.09 -49.42
N LYS A 2 22.61 -27.76 -49.19
CA LYS A 2 23.25 -27.15 -48.02
C LYS A 2 22.31 -26.07 -47.48
N SER A 3 21.97 -26.26 -46.21
CA SER A 3 20.82 -25.73 -45.50
C SER A 3 21.00 -24.25 -45.16
N THR A 4 19.94 -23.47 -45.36
CA THR A 4 19.80 -22.09 -44.88
C THR A 4 19.75 -22.09 -43.36
N THR A 5 20.83 -21.70 -42.69
CA THR A 5 20.84 -21.59 -41.22
C THR A 5 20.22 -20.25 -40.81
N VAL A 6 19.03 -20.37 -40.26
CA VAL A 6 18.18 -19.33 -39.68
C VAL A 6 18.95 -18.52 -38.62
N LYS A 7 19.17 -17.23 -38.87
CA LYS A 7 19.59 -16.24 -37.85
C LYS A 7 18.37 -15.89 -36.99
N LEU A 8 18.02 -16.78 -36.07
CA LEU A 8 17.07 -16.48 -35.00
C LEU A 8 17.79 -16.77 -33.69
N VAL A 9 17.40 -16.05 -32.64
CA VAL A 9 17.82 -16.22 -31.25
C VAL A 9 19.06 -15.39 -30.88
N LEU A 10 18.83 -14.13 -30.43
CA LEU A 10 19.62 -13.57 -29.30
C LEU A 10 19.04 -12.26 -28.71
N THR A 11 17.73 -12.16 -28.43
CA THR A 11 17.15 -10.95 -27.79
C THR A 11 16.11 -11.21 -26.69
N LEU A 12 16.22 -12.29 -25.89
CA LEU A 12 15.35 -12.49 -24.72
C LEU A 12 16.08 -13.10 -23.50
N PRO A 13 16.92 -12.33 -22.76
CA PRO A 13 16.98 -12.62 -21.33
C PRO A 13 16.86 -11.39 -20.41
N VAL A 14 16.63 -10.19 -20.95
CA VAL A 14 16.60 -8.96 -20.11
C VAL A 14 15.31 -8.83 -19.28
N LEU A 15 14.21 -9.52 -19.64
CA LEU A 15 12.95 -9.41 -18.90
C LEU A 15 12.91 -10.21 -17.58
N ALA A 16 13.87 -11.11 -17.32
CA ALA A 16 13.82 -12.01 -16.15
C ALA A 16 14.31 -11.36 -14.83
N VAL A 17 14.82 -10.12 -14.86
CA VAL A 17 15.48 -9.50 -13.70
C VAL A 17 14.61 -8.46 -12.97
N LEU A 18 13.34 -8.29 -13.37
CA LEU A 18 12.43 -7.28 -12.79
C LEU A 18 11.51 -7.80 -11.68
N THR A 19 11.73 -9.02 -11.16
CA THR A 19 11.04 -9.47 -9.94
C THR A 19 11.66 -8.80 -8.71
N ALA A 20 11.52 -7.48 -8.59
CA ALA A 20 11.85 -6.78 -7.36
C ALA A 20 11.00 -7.36 -6.21
N CYS A 21 11.63 -7.65 -5.07
CA CYS A 21 10.93 -8.11 -3.88
C CYS A 21 9.87 -7.07 -3.49
N ILE A 22 8.60 -7.39 -3.72
CA ILE A 22 7.48 -6.58 -3.22
C ILE A 22 7.44 -6.86 -1.71
N PRO A 23 7.69 -5.85 -0.85
CA PRO A 23 7.57 -6.04 0.59
C PRO A 23 6.15 -6.49 0.93
N SER A 24 6.01 -7.37 1.91
CA SER A 24 4.69 -7.77 2.38
C SER A 24 3.96 -6.54 2.95
N PRO A 25 2.63 -6.45 2.87
CA PRO A 25 1.89 -5.32 3.45
C PRO A 25 2.28 -5.04 4.90
N GLU A 26 2.54 -6.09 5.69
CA GLU A 26 2.96 -6.04 7.09
C GLU A 26 4.31 -5.34 7.27
N ASP A 27 5.25 -5.50 6.32
CA ASP A 27 6.54 -4.80 6.33
C ASP A 27 6.40 -3.28 6.13
N LEU A 28 5.22 -2.81 5.69
CA LEU A 28 4.92 -1.42 5.42
C LEU A 28 4.02 -0.79 6.49
N GLU A 29 3.56 -1.59 7.46
CA GLU A 29 2.66 -1.17 8.51
C GLU A 29 3.41 -0.56 9.69
N THR A 30 2.87 0.53 10.23
CA THR A 30 3.31 1.11 11.50
C THR A 30 2.51 0.53 12.66
N THR A 31 2.91 0.80 13.90
CA THR A 31 2.07 0.49 15.06
C THR A 31 0.73 1.22 14.94
N PRO A 32 -0.42 0.53 15.10
CA PRO A 32 -1.73 1.16 15.01
C PRO A 32 -1.89 2.35 15.96
N VAL A 33 -2.59 3.37 15.48
CA VAL A 33 -2.77 4.63 16.21
C VAL A 33 -4.25 4.86 16.48
N LYS A 34 -4.56 5.42 17.65
CA LYS A 34 -5.92 5.80 18.01
C LYS A 34 -6.12 7.28 17.71
N VAL A 35 -7.15 7.58 16.92
CA VAL A 35 -7.52 8.93 16.51
C VAL A 35 -8.89 9.24 17.09
N GLN A 36 -8.98 10.33 17.84
CA GLN A 36 -10.24 10.78 18.42
C GLN A 36 -11.01 11.63 17.41
N THR A 37 -12.23 11.20 17.08
CA THR A 37 -13.12 11.90 16.15
C THR A 37 -14.39 12.33 16.87
N PRO A 38 -15.18 13.27 16.31
CA PRO A 38 -16.49 13.64 16.86
C PRO A 38 -17.48 12.47 16.97
N LYS A 39 -17.28 11.41 16.18
CA LYS A 39 -18.15 10.23 16.12
C LYS A 39 -17.61 9.03 16.92
N GLY A 40 -16.45 9.17 17.55
CA GLY A 40 -15.81 8.14 18.38
C GLY A 40 -14.33 7.91 18.07
N GLU A 41 -13.71 6.97 18.77
CA GLU A 41 -12.34 6.55 18.53
C GLU A 41 -12.24 5.74 17.23
N VAL A 42 -11.26 6.05 16.40
CA VAL A 42 -10.89 5.25 15.22
C VAL A 42 -9.48 4.70 15.46
N THR A 43 -9.31 3.39 15.32
CA THR A 43 -7.98 2.78 15.27
C THR A 43 -7.53 2.70 13.83
N CYS A 44 -6.45 3.39 13.51
CA CYS A 44 -5.89 3.50 12.18
C CYS A 44 -4.64 2.65 12.03
N GLN A 45 -4.60 1.89 10.94
CA GLN A 45 -3.36 1.33 10.40
C GLN A 45 -2.78 2.37 9.45
N LEU A 46 -1.64 2.96 9.83
CA LEU A 46 -0.89 3.85 8.95
C LEU A 46 0.21 3.06 8.27
N TYR A 47 0.40 3.34 6.99
CA TYR A 47 1.49 2.82 6.19
C TYR A 47 2.62 3.85 6.13
N ARG A 48 3.75 3.47 5.52
CA ARG A 48 4.91 4.34 5.35
C ARG A 48 4.54 5.75 4.86
N GLN A 49 5.39 6.70 5.25
CA GLN A 49 5.21 8.13 5.01
C GLN A 49 4.95 8.51 3.53
N ASP A 50 5.49 7.75 2.58
CA ASP A 50 5.30 7.96 1.14
C ASP A 50 3.99 7.36 0.58
N ARG A 51 3.16 6.70 1.41
CA ARG A 51 1.96 5.96 1.00
C ARG A 51 0.72 6.20 1.86
N VAL A 52 0.53 7.44 2.32
CA VAL A 52 -0.66 7.82 3.13
C VAL A 52 -1.99 7.47 2.47
N THR A 53 -2.07 7.35 1.14
CA THR A 53 -3.29 6.90 0.45
C THR A 53 -3.73 5.48 0.84
N TRP A 54 -2.84 4.69 1.44
CA TRP A 54 -3.11 3.34 1.90
C TRP A 54 -3.61 3.30 3.35
N ASP A 55 -3.50 4.40 4.09
CA ASP A 55 -3.93 4.47 5.49
C ASP A 55 -5.43 4.17 5.63
N ARG A 56 -5.74 3.28 6.56
CA ARG A 56 -7.08 2.68 6.69
C ARG A 56 -7.48 2.47 8.13
N ALA A 57 -8.77 2.46 8.39
CA ALA A 57 -9.32 2.08 9.68
C ALA A 57 -9.30 0.56 9.83
N ILE A 58 -8.80 0.08 10.98
CA ILE A 58 -8.89 -1.32 11.40
C ILE A 58 -9.95 -1.53 12.48
N ASN A 59 -10.36 -0.46 13.16
CA ASN A 59 -11.52 -0.44 14.05
C ASN A 59 -12.16 0.95 14.08
N TYR A 60 -13.48 1.02 14.09
CA TYR A 60 -14.25 2.26 14.12
C TYR A 60 -15.71 1.98 14.56
N PRO A 61 -16.45 2.97 15.06
CA PRO A 61 -17.85 2.80 15.45
C PRO A 61 -18.75 2.72 14.20
N ALA A 62 -18.98 1.51 13.70
CA ALA A 62 -19.74 1.25 12.47
C ALA A 62 -21.20 1.75 12.49
N THR A 63 -21.77 1.97 13.68
CA THR A 63 -23.11 2.57 13.83
C THR A 63 -23.11 4.10 13.68
N LYS A 64 -21.94 4.74 13.69
CA LYS A 64 -21.79 6.21 13.70
C LYS A 64 -21.10 6.77 12.46
N MET A 65 -20.27 5.97 11.79
CA MET A 65 -19.54 6.37 10.58
C MET A 65 -19.37 5.21 9.60
N THR A 66 -19.14 5.53 8.34
CA THR A 66 -18.87 4.56 7.28
C THR A 66 -17.37 4.24 7.19
N VAL A 67 -16.99 3.13 6.53
CA VAL A 67 -15.58 2.81 6.26
C VAL A 67 -14.85 3.97 5.57
N PRO A 68 -15.36 4.57 4.47
CA PRO A 68 -14.64 5.64 3.78
C PRO A 68 -14.45 6.89 4.63
N GLU A 69 -15.39 7.17 5.53
CA GLU A 69 -15.28 8.27 6.49
C GLU A 69 -14.18 7.98 7.53
N ALA A 70 -14.16 6.77 8.11
CA ALA A 70 -13.11 6.35 9.03
C ALA A 70 -11.72 6.38 8.38
N ASP A 71 -11.60 5.88 7.15
CA ASP A 71 -10.33 5.91 6.40
C ASP A 71 -9.88 7.35 6.11
N ALA A 72 -10.80 8.29 5.91
CA ALA A 72 -10.44 9.70 5.72
C ALA A 72 -9.73 10.29 6.95
N TYR A 73 -10.18 9.93 8.16
CA TYR A 73 -9.48 10.31 9.39
C TYR A 73 -8.09 9.68 9.49
N CYS A 74 -7.95 8.41 9.10
CA CYS A 74 -6.66 7.74 9.10
C CYS A 74 -5.67 8.38 8.11
N ARG A 75 -6.12 8.70 6.90
CA ARG A 75 -5.31 9.45 5.92
C ARG A 75 -4.95 10.85 6.42
N GLN A 76 -5.87 11.54 7.09
CA GLN A 76 -5.59 12.85 7.67
C GLN A 76 -4.50 12.77 8.75
N GLU A 77 -4.55 11.75 9.61
CA GLU A 77 -3.52 11.53 10.63
C GLU A 77 -2.18 11.15 9.99
N GLY A 78 -2.18 10.31 8.95
CA GLY A 78 -1.00 10.04 8.14
C GLY A 78 -0.37 11.32 7.60
N GLN A 79 -1.16 12.17 6.93
CA GLN A 79 -0.72 13.47 6.43
C GLN A 79 -0.18 14.40 7.54
N ARG A 80 -0.82 14.39 8.72
CA ARG A 80 -0.39 15.22 9.85
C ARG A 80 1.01 14.84 10.34
N ARG A 81 1.37 13.54 10.31
CA ARG A 81 2.67 13.04 10.74
C ARG A 81 3.80 13.22 9.71
N LEU A 82 3.47 13.63 8.48
CA LEU A 82 4.45 13.99 7.45
C LEU A 82 5.01 15.40 7.60
N LYS A 83 4.31 16.27 8.33
CA LYS A 83 4.71 17.66 8.58
C LYS A 83 5.54 17.76 9.85
#